data_AF-A0A0N9YKM2-F1
#
_entry.id   AF-A0A0N9YKM2-F1
#
_cell.length_a   1.000
_cell.length_b   1.000
_cell.length_c   1.000
_cell.angle_alpha   90.00
_cell.angle_beta   90.00
_cell.angle_gamma   90.00
#
_symmetry.space_group_name_H-M   'P 1'
#
loop_
_entity.id
_entity.type
_entity.pdbx_description
1 polymer ?
#
loop_
_entity_poly.entity_id
_entity_poly.type
_entity_poly.pdbx_seq_one_letter_code
_entity_poly.pdbx_strand_id
1 'polypeptide(L)' 'MSRHAVNKIFGDALPDIAPDERDTASPDDDADRDRWLRNNIPPHHR' A
#
# COMPACT_ATOMS: atom_id res chain seq x y z
N MET A 1 -7.37 -23.21 5.52
CA MET A 1 -7.20 -22.26 6.64
C MET A 1 -8.32 -21.23 6.55
N SER A 2 -9.10 -20.99 7.61
CA SER A 2 -10.21 -20.02 7.60
C SER A 2 -9.80 -18.70 8.26
N ARG A 3 -10.39 -17.57 7.85
CA ARG A 3 -10.06 -16.25 8.45
C ARG A 3 -10.34 -16.19 9.95
N HIS A 4 -11.32 -16.96 10.42
CA HIS A 4 -11.60 -17.11 11.85
C HIS A 4 -10.43 -17.76 12.61
N ALA A 5 -9.77 -18.77 12.03
CA ALA A 5 -8.61 -19.40 12.66
C ALA A 5 -7.42 -18.44 12.75
N VAL A 6 -7.22 -17.63 11.72
CA VAL A 6 -6.16 -16.60 11.69
C VAL A 6 -6.41 -15.54 12.76
N ASN A 7 -7.63 -14.97 12.82
CA ASN A 7 -7.97 -13.96 13.82
C ASN A 7 -7.84 -14.49 15.25
N LYS A 8 -8.19 -15.77 15.49
CA LYS A 8 -8.00 -16.41 16.79
C LYS A 8 -6.53 -16.51 17.22
N ILE A 9 -5.60 -16.64 16.26
CA ILE A 9 -4.15 -16.73 16.54
C ILE A 9 -3.58 -15.34 16.86
N PHE A 10 -4.00 -14.31 16.12
CA PHE A 10 -3.47 -12.95 16.25
C PHE A 10 -4.26 -12.05 17.22
N GLY A 11 -5.35 -12.56 17.81
CA GLY A 11 -6.18 -11.89 18.81
C GLY A 11 -7.25 -11.02 18.18
N ASP A 12 -6.84 -9.96 17.49
CA ASP A 12 -7.75 -9.03 16.83
C ASP A 12 -8.08 -9.47 15.40
N ALA A 13 -9.24 -9.03 14.92
CA ALA A 13 -9.63 -9.27 13.54
C ALA A 13 -8.66 -8.52 12.60
N LEU A 14 -8.00 -9.25 11.70
CA LEU A 14 -7.17 -8.63 10.68
C LEU A 14 -8.03 -7.73 9.79
N PRO A 15 -7.49 -6.57 9.34
CA PRO A 15 -8.16 -5.71 8.38
C PRO A 15 -8.59 -6.50 7.13
N ASP A 16 -9.74 -6.15 6.59
CA ASP A 16 -10.28 -6.84 5.41
C ASP A 16 -9.44 -6.58 4.15
N ILE A 17 -8.89 -5.36 4.08
CA ILE A 17 -8.05 -4.86 2.98
C ILE A 17 -6.59 -4.77 3.41
N ALA A 18 -5.70 -5.05 2.47
CA ALA A 18 -4.27 -5.04 2.70
C ALA A 18 -3.78 -3.59 2.98
N PRO A 19 -2.66 -3.41 3.71
CA PRO A 19 -2.11 -2.09 4.01
C PRO A 19 -1.89 -1.18 2.79
N ASP A 20 -1.54 -1.76 1.65
CA ASP A 20 -1.30 -1.10 0.37
C ASP A 20 -2.58 -0.71 -0.39
N GLU A 21 -3.70 -1.39 -0.11
CA GLU A 21 -5.02 -1.06 -0.66
C GLU A 21 -5.79 -0.07 0.21
N ARG A 22 -5.34 0.14 1.45
CA ARG A 22 -5.86 1.21 2.31
C ARG A 22 -5.38 2.52 1.70
N ASP A 23 -6.32 3.34 1.23
CA ASP A 23 -6.06 4.71 0.78
C ASP A 23 -5.66 5.57 2.00
N THR A 24 -4.41 5.41 2.43
CA THR A 24 -3.77 6.15 3.52
C THR A 24 -2.73 7.12 2.97
N ALA A 25 -2.74 7.38 1.66
CA ALA A 25 -1.79 8.29 1.04
C ALA A 25 -1.97 9.69 1.64
N SER A 26 -0.99 10.11 2.42
CA SER A 26 -0.86 11.49 2.86
C SER A 26 -0.55 12.35 1.63
N PRO A 27 -0.90 13.65 1.61
CA PRO A 27 -0.45 14.58 0.57
C PRO A 27 1.07 14.54 0.34
N ASP A 28 1.85 14.22 1.38
CA ASP A 28 3.30 14.04 1.29
C ASP A 28 3.70 12.76 0.52
N ASP A 29 2.93 11.67 0.65
CA ASP A 29 3.17 10.41 -0.06
C ASP A 29 2.91 10.58 -1.57
N ASP A 30 1.91 11.37 -1.93
CA ASP A 30 1.62 11.71 -3.33
C ASP A 30 2.78 12.51 -3.95
N ALA A 31 3.30 13.51 -3.23
CA ALA A 31 4.43 14.32 -3.69
C ALA A 31 5.72 13.49 -3.84
N ASP A 32 5.98 12.57 -2.91
CA ASP A 32 7.13 11.65 -2.96
C ASP A 32 7.00 10.63 -4.11
N ARG A 33 5.79 10.10 -4.35
CA ARG A 33 5.49 9.22 -5.51
C ARG A 33 5.74 9.95 -6.83
N ASP A 34 5.23 11.17 -6.97
CA ASP A 34 5.41 11.97 -8.18
C ASP A 34 6.88 12.29 -8.43
N ARG A 35 7.63 12.62 -7.38
CA ARG A 35 9.08 12.82 -7.47
C ARG A 35 9.80 11.56 -7.93
N TRP A 36 9.45 10.40 -7.38
CA TRP A 36 10.04 9.12 -7.80
C TRP A 36 9.73 8.82 -9.28
N LEU A 37 8.49 8.99 -9.72
CA LEU A 37 8.09 8.78 -11.12
C LEU A 37 8.90 9.65 -12.07
N ARG A 38 9.06 10.94 -11.78
CA ARG A 38 9.84 11.88 -12.61
C ARG A 38 11.32 11.49 -12.72
N ASN A 39 11.89 10.96 -11.63
CA ASN A 39 13.29 10.54 -11.60
C ASN A 39 13.55 9.19 -12.28
N ASN A 40 12.51 8.39 -12.52
CA ASN A 40 12.61 7.05 -13.08
C ASN A 40 11.97 6.94 -14.48
N ILE A 41 11.73 8.06 -15.17
CA ILE A 41 11.23 8.05 -16.54
C ILE A 41 12.30 7.40 -17.45
N PRO A 42 11.96 6.31 -18.17
CA PRO A 42 12.91 5.66 -19.07
C PRO A 42 13.35 6.61 -20.20
N PRO A 43 14.60 6.53 -20.68
CA PRO A 43 15.17 7.46 -21.65
C PRO A 43 14.48 7.47 -23.02
N HIS A 44 13.64 6.47 -23.29
CA HIS A 44 12.89 6.30 -24.53
C HIS A 44 11.52 7.01 -24.53
N HIS A 45 11.07 7.54 -23.39
CA HIS A 45 9.82 8.30 -23.28
C HIS A 45 10.03 9.81 -23.57
N ARG A 46 10.66 10.13 -24.71
CA ARG A 46 10.63 11.50 -25.25
C ARG A 46 9.38 11.71 -26.11
#